data_AF-A0A0F9BWH4-F1
#
_entry.id   AF-A0A0F9BWH4-F1
#
_cell.length_a   1.000
_cell.length_b   1.000
_cell.length_c   1.000
_cell.angle_alpha   90.00
_cell.angle_beta   90.00
_cell.angle_gamma   90.00
#
_symmetry.space_group_name_H-M   'P 1'
#
loop_
_entity.id
_entity.type
_entity.pdbx_description
1 polymer ?
#
loop_
_entity_poly.entity_id
_entity_poly.type
_entity_poly.pdbx_seq_one_letter_code
_entity_poly.pdbx_strand_id
1 'polypeptide(L)'
;MTDSRLARERRQFEYHCYEGEDSCDAELWHHTHQQVEVLSKYAGMDEAETGRLYRVRFADGLEYDVWDDELMKSSDEFYMPDYGGKQSKV
;
A
#
# COMPACT_ATOMS: atom_id res chain seq x y z
N MET A 1 14.97 7.62 15.75
CA MET A 1 13.89 8.36 15.08
C MET A 1 12.76 7.36 14.88
N THR A 2 11.65 7.52 15.56
CA THR A 2 10.49 6.63 15.45
C THR A 2 9.91 6.82 14.05
N ASP A 3 9.89 5.75 13.25
CA ASP A 3 9.24 5.78 11.94
C ASP A 3 7.78 6.15 12.17
N SER A 4 7.38 7.36 11.76
CA SER A 4 6.06 7.92 12.07
C SER A 4 4.92 7.05 11.50
N ARG A 5 5.23 6.10 10.61
CA ARG A 5 4.31 5.13 10.04
C ARG A 5 4.06 3.92 10.95
N LEU A 6 4.94 3.64 11.91
CA LEU A 6 4.82 2.54 12.89
C LEU A 6 3.80 2.82 14.00
N ALA A 7 3.29 4.05 14.11
CA ALA A 7 2.37 4.43 15.18
C ALA A 7 0.94 3.90 14.98
N ARG A 8 0.75 2.63 14.59
CA ARG A 8 -0.58 2.00 14.37
C ARG A 8 -1.55 2.91 13.59
N GLU A 9 -1.02 3.67 12.64
CA GLU A 9 -1.83 4.61 11.89
C GLU A 9 -2.56 3.90 10.77
N ARG A 10 -3.75 4.39 10.45
CA ARG A 10 -4.48 3.94 9.27
C ARG A 10 -3.85 4.55 8.03
N ARG A 11 -3.63 3.71 7.02
CA ARG A 11 -3.14 4.10 5.69
C ARG A 11 -4.08 3.58 4.64
N GLN A 12 -4.07 4.23 3.48
CA GLN A 12 -4.78 3.73 2.32
C GLN A 12 -3.83 2.78 1.59
N PHE A 13 -4.28 1.56 1.31
CA PHE A 13 -3.52 0.57 0.57
C PHE A 13 -3.86 0.67 -0.91
N GLU A 14 -2.84 0.62 -1.76
CA GLU A 14 -3.00 0.50 -3.19
C GLU A 14 -2.08 -0.61 -3.72
N TYR A 15 -2.71 -1.59 -4.37
CA TYR A 15 -1.99 -2.57 -5.16
C TYR A 15 -1.71 -1.99 -6.55
N HIS A 16 -0.45 -1.99 -6.94
CA HIS A 16 0.04 -1.35 -8.18
C HIS A 16 0.88 -2.30 -9.05
N CYS A 17 0.90 -3.60 -8.71
CA CYS A 17 1.54 -4.65 -9.50
C CYS A 17 0.52 -5.24 -10.50
N TYR A 18 0.86 -6.36 -11.15
CA TYR A 18 0.03 -6.94 -12.22
C TYR A 18 -1.34 -7.41 -11.71
N GLU A 19 -2.40 -6.75 -12.19
CA GLU A 19 -3.80 -7.06 -11.88
C GLU A 19 -4.31 -8.22 -12.74
N GLY A 20 -4.00 -9.45 -12.32
CA GLY A 20 -4.50 -10.66 -12.94
C GLY A 20 -4.93 -11.68 -11.90
N GLU A 21 -6.03 -12.39 -12.16
CA GLU A 21 -6.54 -13.51 -11.34
C GLU A 21 -5.55 -14.70 -11.30
N ASP A 22 -4.58 -14.72 -12.22
CA ASP A 22 -3.46 -15.65 -12.25
C ASP A 22 -2.25 -15.20 -11.41
N SER A 23 -2.31 -14.00 -10.81
CA SER A 23 -1.29 -13.49 -9.90
C SER A 23 -1.38 -14.18 -8.53
N CYS A 24 -0.22 -14.47 -7.93
CA CYS A 24 -0.14 -14.91 -6.54
C CYS A 24 -0.69 -13.87 -5.54
N ASP A 25 -0.82 -12.61 -5.98
CA ASP A 25 -1.28 -11.49 -5.17
C ASP A 25 -2.67 -10.99 -5.62
N ALA A 26 -3.44 -11.79 -6.37
CA ALA A 26 -4.80 -11.44 -6.79
C ALA A 26 -5.70 -11.06 -5.61
N GLU A 27 -5.49 -11.68 -4.45
CA GLU A 27 -6.18 -11.32 -3.21
C GLU A 27 -5.91 -9.86 -2.82
N LEU A 28 -4.67 -9.38 -2.89
CA LEU A 28 -4.35 -7.98 -2.60
C LEU A 28 -4.97 -7.00 -3.57
N TRP A 29 -5.06 -7.38 -4.85
CA TRP A 29 -5.74 -6.55 -5.83
C TRP A 29 -7.22 -6.31 -5.44
N HIS A 30 -7.94 -7.33 -4.97
CA HIS A 30 -9.31 -7.15 -4.45
C HIS A 30 -9.38 -6.27 -3.19
N HIS A 31 -8.26 -6.09 -2.52
CA HIS A 31 -8.12 -5.26 -1.34
C HIS A 31 -7.54 -3.87 -1.61
N THR A 32 -7.25 -3.52 -2.87
CA THR A 32 -6.80 -2.18 -3.26
C THR A 32 -7.83 -1.10 -2.89
N HIS A 33 -7.37 0.12 -2.62
CA HIS A 33 -8.13 1.27 -2.15
C HIS A 33 -8.86 1.11 -0.80
N GLN A 34 -8.41 0.17 0.04
CA GLN A 34 -8.93 0.00 1.39
C GLN A 34 -8.02 0.61 2.45
N GLN A 35 -8.59 0.93 3.61
CA GLN A 35 -7.79 1.31 4.77
C GLN A 35 -7.18 0.08 5.43
N VAL A 36 -5.88 0.17 5.73
CA VAL A 36 -5.12 -0.83 6.46
C VAL A 36 -4.51 -0.26 7.73
N GLU A 37 -4.36 -1.10 8.74
CA GLU A 37 -3.60 -0.79 9.96
C GLU A 37 -2.16 -1.30 9.79
N VAL A 38 -1.18 -0.42 9.97
CA VAL A 38 0.25 -0.81 9.98
C VAL A 38 0.58 -1.45 11.32
N LEU A 39 0.93 -2.74 11.31
CA LEU A 39 1.24 -3.52 12.50
C LEU A 39 2.71 -3.42 12.89
N SER A 40 3.61 -3.64 11.94
CA SER A 40 5.05 -3.64 12.17
C SER A 40 5.84 -3.39 10.89
N LYS A 41 7.08 -2.93 11.04
CA LYS A 41 8.06 -2.82 9.96
C LYS A 41 9.01 -4.00 10.02
N TYR A 42 9.35 -4.58 8.88
CA TYR A 42 10.31 -5.67 8.82
C TYR A 42 11.74 -5.14 9.08
N ALA A 43 12.39 -5.65 10.11
CA ALA A 43 13.75 -5.26 10.50
C ALA A 43 14.73 -6.36 10.08
N GLY A 44 15.28 -6.26 8.88
CA GLY A 44 16.20 -7.28 8.36
C GLY A 44 16.57 -7.12 6.89
N MET A 45 16.03 -6.11 6.21
CA MET A 45 16.35 -5.76 4.84
C MET A 45 17.14 -4.46 4.81
N ASP A 46 18.06 -4.33 3.85
CA ASP A 46 18.70 -3.06 3.58
C ASP A 46 17.67 -2.13 2.94
N GLU A 47 17.12 -1.22 3.75
CA GLU A 47 16.10 -0.27 3.32
C GLU A 47 16.60 0.65 2.19
N ALA A 48 17.90 0.89 2.09
CA ALA A 48 18.47 1.74 1.05
C ALA A 48 18.48 1.04 -0.31
N GLU A 49 18.58 -0.29 -0.33
CA GLU A 49 18.58 -1.09 -1.57
C GLU A 49 17.20 -1.61 -1.96
N THR A 50 16.38 -1.99 -0.99
CA THR A 50 15.14 -2.75 -1.22
C THR A 50 13.86 -1.99 -0.91
N GLY A 51 13.95 -0.81 -0.29
CA GLY A 51 12.79 -0.12 0.23
C GLY A 51 12.34 -0.67 1.59
N ARG A 52 11.23 -0.16 2.13
CA ARG A 52 10.70 -0.57 3.44
C ARG A 52 9.51 -1.50 3.23
N LEU A 53 9.52 -2.61 3.94
CA LEU A 53 8.43 -3.57 3.99
C LEU A 53 7.69 -3.48 5.33
N TYR A 54 6.37 -3.46 5.27
CA TYR A 54 5.50 -3.35 6.42
C TYR A 54 4.49 -4.50 6.45
N ARG A 55 4.23 -5.02 7.66
CA ARG A 55 3.10 -5.90 7.92
C ARG A 55 1.88 -5.05 8.18
N VAL A 56 0.80 -5.30 7.44
CA VAL A 56 -0.47 -4.58 7.59
C VAL A 56 -1.63 -5.52 7.86
N ARG A 57 -2.74 -4.96 8.35
CA ARG A 57 -4.00 -5.67 8.56
C ARG A 57 -5.18 -4.93 7.93
N PHE A 58 -5.96 -5.64 7.14
CA PHE A 58 -7.20 -5.18 6.53
C PHE A 58 -8.38 -5.30 7.51
N ALA A 59 -9.51 -4.66 7.16
CA ALA A 59 -10.68 -4.61 8.04
C ALA A 59 -11.37 -5.97 8.27
N ASP A 60 -11.19 -6.91 7.36
CA ASP A 60 -11.67 -8.29 7.45
C ASP A 60 -10.74 -9.22 8.25
N GLY A 61 -9.58 -8.71 8.66
CA GLY A 61 -8.57 -9.45 9.41
C GLY A 61 -7.49 -10.08 8.55
N LEU A 62 -7.50 -9.90 7.23
CA LEU A 62 -6.39 -10.30 6.37
C LEU A 62 -5.12 -9.55 6.77
N GLU A 63 -4.00 -10.26 6.84
CA GLU A 63 -2.70 -9.66 7.10
C GLU A 63 -1.74 -9.99 5.97
N TYR A 64 -1.04 -8.97 5.47
CA TYR A 64 -0.10 -9.12 4.38
C TYR A 64 1.12 -8.21 4.54
N ASP A 65 2.16 -8.52 3.79
CA ASP A 65 3.39 -7.73 3.74
C ASP A 65 3.34 -6.82 2.51
N VAL A 66 3.41 -5.52 2.72
CA VAL A 66 3.24 -4.48 1.70
C VAL A 66 4.42 -3.51 1.73
N TRP A 67 4.73 -2.93 0.58
CA TRP A 67 5.83 -2.00 0.42
C TRP A 67 5.43 -0.57 0.83
N ASP A 68 6.43 0.28 1.11
CA ASP A 68 6.21 1.68 1.53
C ASP A 68 5.42 2.50 0.50
N ASP A 69 5.62 2.20 -0.78
CA ASP A 69 4.96 2.84 -1.91
C ASP A 69 3.54 2.33 -2.17
N GLU A 70 3.15 1.20 -1.57
CA GLU A 70 1.76 0.71 -1.57
C GLU A 70 0.92 1.34 -0.42
N LEU A 71 1.56 2.12 0.46
CA LEU A 71 0.94 2.74 1.63
C LEU A 71 0.81 4.26 1.49
N MET A 72 -0.38 4.68 1.06
CA MET A 72 -0.72 6.09 0.85
C MET A 72 -1.21 6.77 2.13
N LYS A 73 -0.92 8.06 2.26
CA LYS A 73 -1.44 8.88 3.38
C LYS A 73 -2.91 9.22 3.19
N SER A 74 -3.37 9.28 1.95
CA SER A 74 -4.75 9.60 1.58
C SER A 74 -5.10 8.98 0.24
N SER A 75 -6.39 8.86 -0.05
CA SER A 75 -6.88 8.34 -1.33
C SER A 75 -6.55 9.24 -2.53
N ASP A 76 -6.17 10.49 -2.27
CA ASP A 76 -5.78 11.45 -3.32
C ASP A 76 -4.37 11.15 -3.87
N GLU A 77 -3.62 10.26 -3.21
CA GLU A 77 -2.28 9.82 -3.62
C GLU A 77 -2.30 8.51 -4.42
N PHE A 78 -3.47 7.89 -4.64
CA PHE A 78 -3.61 6.68 -5.44
C PHE A 78 -3.04 6.88 -6.85
N TYR A 79 -2.19 5.94 -7.28
CA TYR A 79 -1.72 5.77 -8.63
C TYR A 79 -2.91 5.47 -9.54
N MET A 80 -3.50 6.54 -10.08
CA MET A 80 -4.35 6.43 -11.24
C MET A 80 -3.44 6.23 -12.45
N PRO A 81 -3.35 5.03 -13.07
CA PRO A 81 -2.77 4.94 -14.40
C PRO A 81 -3.55 5.94 -15.26
N ASP A 82 -2.82 6.77 -16.00
CA ASP A 82 -3.31 7.92 -16.75
C ASP A 82 -4.40 7.47 -17.76
N TYR A 83 -5.62 7.24 -17.29
CA TYR A 83 -6.79 6.90 -18.08
C TYR A 83 -7.22 8.21 -18.70
N GLY A 84 -6.63 8.52 -19.85
CA GLY A 84 -6.67 9.81 -20.53
C GLY A 84 -7.99 10.57 -20.34
N GLY A 85 -7.94 11.65 -19.58
CA GLY A 85 -9.14 12.37 -19.16
C GLY A 85 -8.89 13.77 -18.67
N LYS A 86 -8.27 14.61 -19.51
CA LYS A 86 -8.21 16.09 -19.44
C LYS A 86 -8.08 16.70 -18.04
N GLN A 87 -6.87 17.18 -17.73
CA GLN A 87 -6.66 18.26 -16.76
C GLN A 87 -7.63 19.42 -17.05
N SER A 88 -8.71 19.52 -16.28
CA SER A 88 -9.56 20.71 -16.25
C SER A 88 -9.13 21.55 -15.07
N LYS A 89 -8.22 22.48 -15.34
CA LYS A 89 -7.85 23.55 -14.42
C LYS A 89 -8.96 24.61 -14.47
N VAL A 90 -9.60 24.90 -13.34
CA VAL A 90 -10.33 26.16 -13.13
C VAL A 90 -9.43 27.15 -12.41
#